data_AF-A0A933PUC9-F1
#
_entry.id   AF-A0A933PUC9-F1
#
_cell.length_a   1.000
_cell.length_b   1.000
_cell.length_c   1.000
_cell.angle_alpha   90.00
_cell.angle_beta   90.00
_cell.angle_gamma   90.00
#
_symmetry.space_group_name_H-M   'P 1'
#
loop_
_entity.id
_entity.type
_entity.pdbx_description
1 polymer ?
#
loop_
_entity_poly.entity_id
_entity_poly.type
_entity_poly.pdbx_seq_one_letter_code
_entity_poly.pdbx_strand_id
1 'polypeptide(L)'
;MKKFLIIAIALSLVLTACIKKRDEKKAYIDATVEATCLVLQSENIFDPKLEQPVRDIYKKYGFKSDDTDVMRTVTAKYGKDQEIKNQIKADLSKCPVDFGQKVKDSVQKVGEKPAEEMKPSDTATKVEPKTDNKAAPKVDTKPAKTK
;
A
#
# COMPACT_ATOMS: atom_id res chain seq x y z
N MET A 1 20.36 20.85 42.30
CA MET A 1 19.83 19.70 41.53
C MET A 1 19.21 20.12 40.19
N LYS A 2 19.93 20.87 39.33
CA LYS A 2 19.42 21.33 38.01
C LYS A 2 20.22 20.78 36.82
N LYS A 3 21.34 20.10 37.07
CA LYS A 3 22.28 19.65 36.03
C LYS A 3 21.95 18.26 35.45
N PHE A 4 21.10 17.48 36.12
CA PHE A 4 20.73 16.13 35.67
C PHE A 4 19.56 16.09 34.67
N LEU A 5 18.74 17.15 34.57
CA LEU A 5 17.60 17.21 33.64
C LEU A 5 18.03 17.39 32.19
N ILE A 6 19.16 18.05 31.93
CA ILE A 6 19.63 18.33 30.56
C ILE A 6 20.22 17.08 29.90
N ILE A 7 20.82 16.18 30.70
CA ILE A 7 21.46 14.96 30.20
C ILE A 7 20.42 13.93 29.72
N ALA A 8 19.25 13.85 30.39
CA ALA A 8 18.18 12.93 29.98
C ALA A 8 17.52 13.34 28.64
N ILE A 9 17.35 14.65 28.41
CA ILE A 9 16.77 15.17 27.16
C ILE A 9 17.73 14.98 25.99
N ALA A 10 19.04 15.19 26.21
CA ALA A 10 20.06 14.97 25.18
C ALA A 10 20.20 13.48 24.80
N LEU A 11 20.07 12.56 25.76
CA LEU A 11 20.10 11.11 25.46
C LEU A 11 18.88 10.66 24.63
N SER A 12 17.72 11.29 24.86
CA SER A 12 16.46 10.94 24.18
C SER A 12 16.50 11.23 22.67
N LEU A 13 17.21 12.29 22.27
CA LEU A 13 17.34 12.71 20.86
C LEU A 13 18.26 11.78 20.03
N VAL A 14 19.18 11.07 20.68
CA VAL A 14 20.12 10.16 20.00
C VAL A 14 19.46 8.82 19.66
N LEU A 15 18.43 8.39 20.39
CA LEU A 15 17.67 7.17 20.05
C LEU A 15 16.82 7.31 18.78
N THR A 16 16.36 8.53 18.44
CA THR A 16 15.63 8.79 17.20
C THR A 16 16.51 8.87 15.95
N ALA A 17 17.82 9.03 16.10
CA ALA A 17 18.74 9.23 14.97
C ALA A 17 19.44 7.94 14.46
N CYS A 18 19.29 6.81 15.17
CA CYS A 18 19.90 5.53 14.80
C CYS A 18 18.93 4.56 14.12
N ILE A 19 17.86 5.05 13.47
CA ILE A 19 17.09 4.23 12.53
C ILE A 19 17.95 4.09 11.27
N LYS A 20 18.84 3.09 11.31
CA LYS A 20 19.55 2.49 10.19
C LYS A 20 18.63 2.58 8.97
N LYS A 21 19.04 3.29 7.90
CA LYS A 21 18.25 3.41 6.65
C LYS A 21 17.79 2.02 6.22
N ARG A 22 16.59 1.64 6.63
CA ARG A 22 15.99 0.38 6.26
C ARG A 22 15.60 0.56 4.80
N ASP A 23 15.90 -0.45 3.99
CA ASP A 23 15.46 -0.43 2.60
C ASP A 23 13.93 -0.21 2.57
N GLU A 24 13.48 0.86 1.91
CA GLU A 24 12.08 1.31 1.96
C GLU A 24 11.14 0.24 1.39
N LYS A 25 11.57 -0.47 0.34
CA LYS A 25 10.82 -1.58 -0.27
C LYS A 25 10.69 -2.74 0.71
N LYS A 26 11.79 -3.15 1.37
CA LYS A 26 11.75 -4.19 2.40
C LYS A 26 10.89 -3.78 3.60
N ALA A 27 11.01 -2.52 4.06
CA ALA A 27 10.20 -2.01 5.16
C ALA A 27 8.71 -2.04 4.81
N TYR A 28 8.35 -1.71 3.57
CA TYR A 28 6.96 -1.77 3.09
C TYR A 28 6.44 -3.21 3.05
N ILE A 29 7.23 -4.16 2.54
CA ILE A 29 6.88 -5.58 2.51
C ILE A 29 6.66 -6.10 3.93
N ASP A 30 7.66 -5.92 4.81
CA ASP A 30 7.61 -6.40 6.18
C ASP A 30 6.40 -5.80 6.93
N ALA A 31 6.15 -4.48 6.79
CA ALA A 31 4.99 -3.80 7.39
C ALA A 31 3.66 -4.32 6.87
N THR A 32 3.54 -4.54 5.56
CA THR A 32 2.31 -5.01 4.94
C THR A 32 2.00 -6.45 5.36
N VAL A 33 3.02 -7.30 5.45
CA VAL A 33 2.87 -8.68 5.94
C VAL A 33 2.43 -8.67 7.40
N GLU A 34 3.10 -7.92 8.28
CA GLU A 34 2.75 -7.87 9.71
C GLU A 34 1.33 -7.31 9.93
N ALA A 35 0.97 -6.22 9.23
CA ALA A 35 -0.38 -5.63 9.30
C ALA A 35 -1.45 -6.60 8.79
N THR A 36 -1.20 -7.28 7.67
CA THR A 36 -2.15 -8.24 7.11
C THR A 36 -2.27 -9.48 8.00
N CYS A 37 -1.17 -10.00 8.55
CA CYS A 37 -1.22 -11.09 9.53
C CYS A 37 -2.06 -10.69 10.74
N LEU A 38 -1.90 -9.47 11.27
CA LEU A 38 -2.70 -8.98 12.40
C LEU A 38 -4.20 -8.98 12.07
N VAL A 39 -4.57 -8.44 10.90
CA VAL A 39 -5.97 -8.43 10.45
C VAL A 39 -6.51 -9.85 10.31
N LEU A 40 -5.75 -10.77 9.72
CA LEU A 40 -6.15 -12.18 9.58
C LEU A 40 -6.22 -12.92 10.93
N GLN A 41 -5.40 -12.52 11.90
CA GLN A 41 -5.43 -13.05 13.27
C GLN A 41 -6.58 -12.50 14.11
N SER A 42 -7.23 -11.42 13.68
CA SER A 42 -8.46 -10.96 14.31
C SER A 42 -9.64 -11.91 14.07
N GLU A 43 -10.60 -11.95 14.98
CA GLU A 43 -11.87 -12.67 14.77
C GLU A 43 -12.80 -11.96 13.78
N ASN A 44 -12.61 -10.65 13.60
CA ASN A 44 -13.38 -9.82 12.69
C ASN A 44 -12.43 -8.90 11.91
N ILE A 45 -12.18 -9.24 10.65
CA ILE A 45 -11.29 -8.48 9.77
C ILE A 45 -11.78 -7.05 9.49
N PHE A 46 -13.05 -6.77 9.79
CA PHE A 46 -13.67 -5.45 9.65
C PHE A 46 -13.77 -4.70 10.97
N ASP A 47 -13.14 -5.19 12.05
CA ASP A 47 -13.15 -4.49 13.34
C ASP A 47 -12.41 -3.14 13.20
N PRO A 48 -13.08 -1.99 13.39
CA PRO A 48 -12.43 -0.69 13.32
C PRO A 48 -11.31 -0.53 14.37
N LYS A 49 -11.31 -1.33 15.44
CA LYS A 49 -10.22 -1.36 16.42
C LYS A 49 -8.88 -1.82 15.84
N LEU A 50 -8.87 -2.46 14.66
CA LEU A 50 -7.65 -2.88 13.97
C LEU A 50 -6.93 -1.72 13.27
N GLU A 51 -7.62 -0.59 13.04
CA GLU A 51 -7.06 0.53 12.31
C GLU A 51 -5.81 1.12 13.00
N GLN A 52 -5.90 1.37 14.31
CA GLN A 52 -4.79 1.93 15.07
C GLN A 52 -3.58 0.97 15.17
N PRO A 53 -3.76 -0.32 15.52
CA PRO A 53 -2.68 -1.31 15.46
C PRO A 53 -2.00 -1.41 14.10
N VAL A 54 -2.77 -1.37 13.00
CA VAL A 54 -2.21 -1.38 11.64
C VAL A 54 -1.36 -0.13 11.40
N ARG A 55 -1.84 1.05 11.80
CA ARG A 55 -1.05 2.30 11.70
C ARG A 55 0.24 2.22 12.52
N ASP A 56 0.19 1.67 13.72
CA ASP A 56 1.37 1.55 14.60
C ASP A 56 2.43 0.59 14.03
N ILE A 57 2.00 -0.48 13.34
CA ILE A 57 2.90 -1.34 12.56
C ILE A 57 3.63 -0.50 11.52
N TYR A 58 2.93 0.25 10.66
CA TYR A 58 3.60 1.07 9.64
C TYR A 58 4.56 2.12 10.25
N LYS A 59 4.24 2.71 11.42
CA LYS A 59 5.17 3.61 12.15
C LYS A 59 6.44 2.89 12.61
N LYS A 60 6.31 1.68 13.16
CA LYS A 60 7.44 0.82 13.56
C LYS A 60 8.41 0.56 12.40
N TYR A 61 7.91 0.54 11.17
CA TYR A 61 8.72 0.39 9.96
C TYR A 61 9.22 1.72 9.36
N GLY A 62 8.93 2.86 10.00
CA GLY A 62 9.42 4.18 9.60
C GLY A 62 8.49 4.95 8.66
N PHE A 63 7.27 4.46 8.42
CA PHE A 63 6.28 5.17 7.62
C PHE A 63 5.45 6.13 8.49
N LYS A 64 5.13 7.31 7.95
CA LYS A 64 4.21 8.26 8.60
C LYS A 64 2.76 7.82 8.36
N SER A 65 2.29 6.81 9.09
CA SER A 65 0.95 6.24 8.87
C SER A 65 -0.22 7.13 9.34
N ASP A 66 0.05 8.19 10.09
CA ASP A 66 -0.91 9.25 10.38
C ASP A 66 -1.11 10.20 9.19
N ASP A 67 -0.14 10.24 8.26
CA ASP A 67 -0.18 11.06 7.06
C ASP A 67 -0.76 10.24 5.91
N THR A 68 -2.01 10.54 5.57
CA THR A 68 -2.77 9.82 4.54
C THR A 68 -2.14 9.97 3.15
N ASP A 69 -1.52 11.11 2.86
CA ASP A 69 -0.90 11.36 1.55
C ASP A 69 0.42 10.60 1.41
N VAL A 70 1.20 10.49 2.49
CA VAL A 70 2.40 9.64 2.53
C VAL A 70 2.01 8.18 2.33
N MET A 71 1.00 7.69 3.05
CA MET A 71 0.54 6.31 2.89
C MET A 71 0.01 6.03 1.48
N ARG A 72 -0.78 6.96 0.91
CA ARG A 72 -1.25 6.85 -0.47
C ARG A 72 -0.08 6.80 -1.46
N THR A 73 0.95 7.60 -1.25
CA THR A 73 2.14 7.63 -2.11
C THR A 73 2.92 6.32 -2.05
N VAL A 74 3.17 5.81 -0.84
CA VAL A 74 3.89 4.54 -0.62
C VAL A 74 3.10 3.36 -1.22
N THR A 75 1.78 3.32 -0.99
CA THR A 75 0.91 2.30 -1.60
C THR A 75 0.84 2.43 -3.12
N ALA A 76 0.81 3.64 -3.68
CA ALA A 76 0.85 3.83 -5.13
C ALA A 76 2.19 3.36 -5.74
N LYS A 77 3.29 3.60 -5.03
CA LYS A 77 4.66 3.23 -5.44
C LYS A 77 4.88 1.71 -5.44
N TYR A 78 4.41 1.01 -4.41
CA TYR A 78 4.73 -0.40 -4.20
C TYR A 78 3.54 -1.36 -4.34
N GLY A 79 2.30 -0.88 -4.16
CA GLY A 79 1.09 -1.71 -4.18
C GLY A 79 0.69 -2.24 -5.56
N LYS A 80 1.27 -1.72 -6.64
CA LYS A 80 1.07 -2.22 -8.02
C LYS A 80 2.22 -3.07 -8.53
N ASP A 81 3.35 -3.09 -7.83
CA ASP A 81 4.53 -3.87 -8.20
C ASP A 81 4.27 -5.36 -8.00
N GLN A 82 4.44 -6.15 -9.07
CA GLN A 82 4.17 -7.59 -9.06
C GLN A 82 5.19 -8.38 -8.25
N GLU A 83 6.46 -7.96 -8.23
CA GLU A 83 7.50 -8.61 -7.44
C GLU A 83 7.19 -8.44 -5.95
N ILE A 84 6.82 -7.22 -5.54
CA ILE A 84 6.42 -6.92 -4.16
C ILE A 84 5.18 -7.70 -3.77
N LYS A 85 4.16 -7.77 -4.63
CA LYS A 85 2.95 -8.57 -4.39
C LYS A 85 3.26 -10.05 -4.20
N ASN A 86 4.11 -10.61 -5.05
CA ASN A 86 4.51 -12.01 -4.97
C ASN A 86 5.28 -12.29 -3.67
N GLN A 87 6.16 -11.37 -3.27
CA GLN A 87 6.93 -11.50 -2.05
C GLN A 87 6.04 -11.38 -0.80
N ILE A 88 5.13 -10.40 -0.76
CA ILE A 88 4.12 -10.29 0.30
C ILE A 88 3.30 -11.58 0.36
N LYS A 89 2.81 -12.11 -0.77
CA LYS A 89 2.04 -13.36 -0.80
C LYS A 89 2.84 -14.56 -0.27
N ALA A 90 4.12 -14.66 -0.64
CA ALA A 90 5.00 -15.72 -0.15
C ALA A 90 5.23 -15.61 1.37
N ASP A 91 5.38 -14.40 1.89
CA ASP A 91 5.59 -14.19 3.33
C ASP A 91 4.30 -14.29 4.15
N LEU A 92 3.14 -13.95 3.57
CA LEU A 92 1.83 -14.16 4.20
C LEU A 92 1.51 -15.64 4.41
N SER A 93 2.07 -16.54 3.61
CA SER A 93 1.91 -17.99 3.83
C SER A 93 2.54 -18.47 5.15
N LYS A 94 3.41 -17.64 5.74
CA LYS A 94 4.06 -17.88 7.03
C LYS A 94 3.32 -17.23 8.20
N CYS A 95 2.24 -16.47 7.95
CA CYS A 95 1.41 -15.98 9.05
C CYS A 95 0.85 -17.21 9.80
N PRO A 96 0.93 -17.27 11.14
CA PRO A 96 0.49 -18.43 11.92
C PRO A 96 -1.04 -18.46 12.08
N VAL A 97 -1.77 -18.30 10.98
CA VAL A 97 -3.23 -18.34 10.92
C VAL A 97 -3.65 -19.47 10.00
N ASP A 98 -4.52 -20.33 10.50
CA ASP A 98 -5.18 -21.36 9.73
C ASP A 98 -6.21 -20.70 8.79
N PHE A 99 -5.70 -20.18 7.67
CA PHE A 99 -6.43 -19.35 6.71
C PHE A 99 -7.69 -20.06 6.20
N GLY A 100 -7.64 -21.40 6.08
CA GLY A 100 -8.76 -22.22 5.66
C GLY A 100 -9.89 -22.32 6.70
N GLN A 101 -9.57 -22.22 7.99
CA GLN A 101 -10.55 -22.33 9.07
C GLN A 101 -11.25 -20.99 9.30
N LYS A 102 -10.49 -19.89 9.40
CA LYS A 102 -11.06 -18.56 9.64
C LYS A 102 -11.91 -17.99 8.51
N VAL A 103 -11.55 -18.27 7.25
CA VAL A 103 -12.38 -17.85 6.11
C VAL A 103 -13.70 -18.64 6.12
N LYS A 104 -13.67 -19.95 6.43
CA LYS A 104 -14.90 -20.74 6.61
C LYS A 104 -15.75 -20.23 7.76
N ASP A 105 -15.14 -19.93 8.91
CA ASP A 105 -15.87 -19.42 10.08
C ASP A 105 -16.46 -18.03 9.83
N SER A 106 -15.75 -17.15 9.12
CA SER A 106 -16.24 -15.81 8.78
C SER A 106 -17.35 -15.85 7.73
N VAL A 107 -17.23 -16.73 6.72
CA VAL A 107 -18.28 -16.94 5.71
C VAL A 107 -19.51 -17.63 6.30
N GLN A 108 -19.35 -18.50 7.31
CA GLN A 108 -20.49 -19.09 8.02
C GLN A 108 -21.16 -18.11 9.01
N LYS A 109 -20.40 -17.21 9.66
CA LYS A 109 -20.97 -16.21 10.57
C LYS A 109 -21.74 -15.11 9.84
N VAL A 110 -21.33 -14.76 8.62
CA VAL A 110 -22.11 -13.90 7.72
C VAL A 110 -23.07 -14.82 6.98
N GLY A 111 -24.14 -15.24 7.69
CA GLY A 111 -24.98 -16.37 7.31
C GLY A 111 -25.44 -16.43 5.86
N GLU A 112 -25.79 -17.65 5.44
CA GLU A 112 -26.49 -18.03 4.20
C GLU A 112 -27.46 -16.94 3.70
N LYS A 113 -26.92 -15.97 2.97
CA LYS A 113 -27.64 -15.29 1.92
C LYS A 113 -26.97 -15.79 0.65
N PRO A 114 -27.70 -16.46 -0.26
CA PRO A 114 -27.13 -17.08 -1.44
C PRO A 114 -26.21 -16.08 -2.13
N ALA A 115 -25.06 -16.57 -2.58
CA ALA A 115 -24.26 -15.90 -3.57
C ALA A 115 -25.18 -15.59 -4.76
N GLU A 116 -25.74 -14.39 -4.78
CA GLU A 116 -26.24 -13.80 -6.00
C GLU A 116 -24.99 -13.63 -6.86
N GLU A 117 -24.86 -14.60 -7.76
CA GLU A 117 -23.94 -14.69 -8.88
C GLU A 117 -23.37 -13.30 -9.21
N MET A 118 -22.18 -13.03 -8.69
CA MET A 118 -21.39 -11.88 -9.07
C MET A 118 -20.99 -12.16 -10.53
N LYS A 119 -21.88 -11.79 -11.46
CA LYS A 119 -21.56 -11.72 -12.88
C LYS A 119 -20.25 -10.94 -12.99
N PRO A 120 -19.30 -11.43 -13.81
CA PRO A 120 -18.11 -10.64 -14.12
C PRO A 120 -18.59 -9.27 -14.59
N SER A 121 -18.23 -8.22 -13.84
CA SER A 121 -18.46 -6.86 -14.30
C SER A 121 -17.48 -6.63 -15.44
N ASP A 122 -17.97 -6.89 -16.65
CA ASP A 122 -17.46 -6.34 -17.89
C ASP A 122 -17.51 -4.82 -17.79
N THR A 123 -16.51 -4.23 -17.13
CA THR A 123 -16.12 -2.84 -17.36
C THR A 123 -14.74 -2.83 -18.01
N ALA A 124 -14.63 -3.56 -19.12
CA ALA A 124 -13.80 -3.12 -20.22
C ALA A 124 -14.43 -1.84 -20.76
N THR A 125 -14.08 -0.67 -20.20
CA THR A 125 -14.25 0.57 -20.94
C THR A 125 -13.29 0.51 -22.12
N LYS A 126 -13.84 0.06 -23.25
CA LYS A 126 -13.33 0.27 -24.59
C LYS A 126 -13.10 1.77 -24.76
N VAL A 127 -11.87 2.24 -24.51
CA VAL A 127 -11.44 3.53 -25.02
C VAL A 127 -11.19 3.31 -26.50
N GLU A 128 -12.20 3.65 -27.31
CA GLU A 128 -12.03 3.78 -28.75
C GLU A 128 -10.96 4.84 -29.04
N PRO A 129 -9.96 4.56 -29.88
CA PRO A 129 -9.18 5.62 -30.50
C PRO A 129 -10.09 6.32 -31.52
N LYS A 130 -10.50 7.56 -31.23
CA LYS A 130 -11.06 8.44 -32.25
C LYS A 130 -9.94 8.82 -33.21
N THR A 131 -9.91 8.14 -34.35
CA THR A 131 -9.22 8.55 -35.56
C THR A 131 -10.01 9.71 -36.18
N ASP A 132 -9.76 10.93 -35.72
CA ASP A 132 -10.20 12.13 -36.45
C ASP A 132 -9.14 12.49 -37.49
N ASN A 133 -9.30 11.87 -38.67
CA ASN A 133 -8.69 12.31 -39.91
C ASN A 133 -9.38 13.62 -40.33
N LYS A 134 -8.72 14.78 -40.15
CA LYS A 134 -9.07 15.98 -40.93
C LYS A 134 -7.88 16.90 -41.19
N ALA A 135 -7.46 16.85 -42.45
CA ALA A 135 -6.83 17.90 -43.25
C ALA A 135 -5.44 18.43 -42.82
N ALA A 136 -4.44 18.00 -43.58
CA ALA A 136 -3.21 18.74 -43.79
C ALA A 136 -3.49 20.15 -44.36
N PRO A 137 -2.87 21.21 -43.82
CA PRO A 137 -2.54 22.40 -44.60
C PRO A 137 -1.16 22.25 -45.24
N LYS A 138 -1.09 22.76 -46.46
CA LYS A 138 -0.04 22.63 -47.45
C LYS A 138 1.32 23.16 -46.98
N VAL A 139 2.35 22.51 -47.50
CA VAL A 139 3.73 22.96 -47.55
C VAL A 139 3.79 24.29 -48.34
N ASP A 140 4.23 25.36 -47.70
CA ASP A 140 4.74 26.55 -48.38
C ASP A 140 6.24 26.66 -48.08
N THR A 141 7.03 26.04 -48.96
CA THR A 141 8.48 26.21 -49.05
C THR A 141 8.76 27.62 -49.55
N LYS A 142 9.26 28.51 -48.69
CA LYS A 142 9.86 29.78 -49.12
C LYS A 142 11.40 29.68 -49.00
N PRO A 143 12.16 29.84 -50.11
CA PRO A 143 13.61 29.92 -50.04
C PRO A 143 14.02 31.37 -49.78
N ALA A 144 14.91 31.58 -48.81
CA ALA A 144 15.66 32.83 -48.65
C ALA A 144 17.12 32.44 -48.35
N LYS A 145 17.92 32.30 -49.41
CA LYS A 145 18.88 33.31 -49.90
C LYS A 145 19.98 33.64 -48.90
N THR A 146 21.06 32.88 -49.06
CA THR A 146 22.44 33.25 -48.75
C THR A 146 22.80 34.56 -49.45
N LYS A 147 23.38 35.50 -48.71
CA LYS A 147 24.36 36.46 -49.20
C LYS A 147 25.30 36.81 -48.07
#